data_AF-A0A5C8EDV0-F1
#
_entry.id   AF-A0A5C8EDV0-F1
#
_cell.length_a   1.000
_cell.length_b   1.000
_cell.length_c   1.000
_cell.angle_alpha   90.00
_cell.angle_beta   90.00
_cell.angle_gamma   90.00
#
_symmetry.space_group_name_H-M   'P 1'
#
loop_
_entity.id
_entity.type
_entity.pdbx_description
1 polymer ?
#
loop_
_entity_poly.entity_id
_entity_poly.type
_entity_poly.pdbx_seq_one_letter_code
_entity_poly.pdbx_strand_id
1 'polypeptide(L)'
;MPAIERVIPIVGQISDPIREMLARRLRELTGLGVIALSCVVAAALMTWSVQDPSLSHATSGTIRNLMGRPGAIGADLLMQILGLGSIMLILPVAVWGWRLVTHRLFDREALRVACWILCAVIAAGFASCLPRSGAWPLPTGLGGVVGDALVRFPAVVFGPGTIYRIVLGTILF
;
A
#
# COMPACT_ATOMS: atom_id res chain seq x y z
N MET A 1 -8.46 -19.89 -31.18
CA MET A 1 -7.26 -19.83 -30.31
C MET A 1 -6.71 -21.24 -30.09
N PRO A 2 -5.93 -21.83 -31.04
CA PRO A 2 -5.58 -23.26 -31.02
C PRO A 2 -4.12 -23.56 -30.65
N ALA A 3 -3.29 -22.56 -30.32
CA ALA A 3 -1.85 -22.74 -30.16
C ALA A 3 -1.41 -23.16 -28.73
N ILE A 4 -2.24 -22.92 -27.71
CA ILE A 4 -1.87 -23.17 -26.30
C ILE A 4 -2.10 -24.63 -25.88
N GLU A 5 -2.99 -25.37 -26.56
CA GLU A 5 -3.27 -26.79 -26.25
C GLU A 5 -2.13 -27.75 -26.57
N ARG A 6 -1.15 -27.34 -27.38
CA ARG A 6 -0.05 -28.24 -27.81
C ARG A 6 1.07 -28.43 -26.79
N VAL A 7 1.15 -27.62 -25.74
CA VAL A 7 2.37 -27.55 -24.90
C VAL A 7 2.27 -28.43 -23.65
N ILE A 8 1.07 -28.80 -23.17
CA ILE A 8 0.92 -29.64 -21.97
C ILE A 8 -0.22 -30.67 -22.16
N PRO A 9 0.03 -31.81 -22.84
CA PRO A 9 -0.98 -32.84 -23.10
C PRO A 9 -1.54 -33.51 -21.83
N ILE A 10 -0.91 -33.30 -20.67
CA ILE A 10 -1.31 -33.86 -19.37
C ILE A 10 -2.58 -33.18 -18.82
N VAL A 11 -2.79 -31.89 -19.13
CA VAL A 11 -3.91 -31.12 -18.57
C VAL A 11 -5.26 -31.59 -19.12
N GLY A 12 -5.30 -32.18 -20.30
CA GLY A 12 -6.52 -32.75 -20.89
C GLY A 12 -6.95 -34.10 -20.30
N GLN A 13 -6.10 -34.74 -19.47
CA GLN A 13 -6.36 -36.07 -18.89
C GLN A 13 -6.94 -36.01 -17.47
N ILE A 14 -7.03 -34.82 -16.88
CA ILE A 14 -7.55 -34.61 -15.52
C ILE A 14 -9.07 -34.43 -15.60
N SER A 15 -9.83 -35.22 -14.84
CA SER A 15 -11.29 -35.10 -14.78
C SER A 15 -11.72 -33.72 -14.24
N ASP A 16 -12.80 -33.17 -14.80
CA ASP A 16 -13.31 -31.83 -14.45
C ASP A 16 -13.48 -31.60 -12.94
N PRO A 17 -13.95 -32.57 -12.13
CA PRO A 17 -14.04 -32.41 -10.68
C PRO A 17 -12.68 -32.21 -10.00
N ILE A 18 -11.63 -32.90 -10.47
CA ILE A 18 -10.27 -32.76 -9.93
C ILE A 18 -9.70 -31.39 -10.30
N ARG A 19 -9.96 -30.91 -11.53
CA ARG A 19 -9.56 -29.57 -11.99
C ARG A 19 -10.18 -28.48 -11.12
N GLU A 20 -11.49 -28.55 -10.86
CA GLU A 20 -12.19 -27.56 -10.03
C GLU A 20 -11.69 -27.56 -8.59
N MET A 21 -11.46 -28.76 -8.03
CA MET A 21 -10.92 -28.90 -6.68
C MET A 21 -9.50 -28.34 -6.58
N LEU A 22 -8.63 -28.61 -7.56
CA LEU A 22 -7.27 -28.07 -7.62
C LEU A 22 -7.30 -26.54 -7.77
N ALA A 23 -8.15 -26.01 -8.64
CA ALA A 23 -8.32 -24.57 -8.85
C ALA A 23 -8.84 -23.84 -7.60
N ARG A 24 -9.69 -24.50 -6.79
CA ARG A 24 -10.12 -23.98 -5.48
C ARG A 24 -8.95 -23.93 -4.49
N ARG A 25 -8.18 -25.02 -4.37
CA ARG A 25 -7.03 -25.07 -3.44
C ARG A 25 -5.92 -24.10 -3.82
N LEU A 26 -5.63 -23.94 -5.11
CA LEU A 26 -4.66 -22.96 -5.59
C LEU A 26 -5.09 -21.52 -5.27
N ARG A 27 -6.39 -21.19 -5.39
CA ARG A 27 -6.91 -19.87 -5.00
C ARG A 27 -6.79 -19.63 -3.49
N GLU A 28 -7.12 -20.64 -2.68
CA GLU A 28 -6.96 -20.56 -1.23
C GLU A 28 -5.48 -20.35 -0.83
N LEU A 29 -4.56 -21.12 -1.39
CA LEU A 29 -3.12 -20.98 -1.14
C LEU A 29 -2.57 -19.62 -1.59
N THR A 30 -3.01 -19.14 -2.76
CA THR A 30 -2.66 -17.79 -3.25
C THR A 30 -3.18 -16.73 -2.28
N GLY A 31 -4.43 -16.85 -1.84
CA GLY A 31 -5.03 -15.92 -0.88
C GLY A 31 -4.30 -15.89 0.45
N LEU A 32 -3.96 -17.07 1.00
CA LEU A 32 -3.14 -17.18 2.21
C LEU A 32 -1.75 -16.57 2.02
N GLY A 33 -1.10 -16.79 0.88
CA GLY A 33 0.17 -16.18 0.54
C GLY A 33 0.11 -14.65 0.52
N VAL A 34 -0.96 -14.08 -0.05
CA VAL A 34 -1.18 -12.62 -0.08
C VAL A 34 -1.42 -12.06 1.33
N ILE A 35 -2.17 -12.75 2.18
CA ILE A 35 -2.35 -12.36 3.59
C ILE A 35 -1.01 -12.41 4.33
N ALA A 36 -0.26 -13.49 4.18
CA ALA A 36 1.05 -13.65 4.82
C ALA A 36 2.03 -12.54 4.39
N LEU A 37 2.08 -12.22 3.10
CA LEU A 37 2.87 -11.11 2.59
C LEU A 37 2.44 -9.76 3.19
N SER A 38 1.14 -9.52 3.32
CA SER A 38 0.61 -8.30 3.95
C SER A 38 1.05 -8.20 5.42
N CYS A 39 1.02 -9.31 6.17
CA CYS A 39 1.51 -9.36 7.54
C CYS A 39 3.02 -9.10 7.63
N VAL A 40 3.80 -9.63 6.69
CA VAL A 40 5.26 -9.39 6.59
C VAL A 40 5.55 -7.90 6.38
N VAL A 41 4.83 -7.25 5.45
CA VAL A 41 4.97 -5.81 5.20
C VAL A 41 4.53 -4.99 6.40
N ALA A 42 3.44 -5.37 7.06
CA ALA A 42 2.97 -4.72 8.29
C ALA A 42 4.01 -4.83 9.42
N ALA A 43 4.61 -6.01 9.61
CA ALA A 43 5.67 -6.21 10.60
C ALA A 43 6.92 -5.39 10.26
N ALA A 44 7.28 -5.30 8.98
CA ALA A 44 8.38 -4.46 8.51
C ALA A 44 8.13 -2.98 8.80
N LEU A 45 6.91 -2.48 8.59
CA LEU A 45 6.53 -1.10 8.90
C LEU A 45 6.47 -0.83 10.41
N MET A 46 5.94 -1.78 11.19
CA MET A 46 5.86 -1.65 12.65
C MET A 46 7.25 -1.64 13.29
N THR A 47 8.21 -2.39 12.73
CA THR A 47 9.60 -2.44 13.18
C THR A 47 10.51 -1.48 12.41
N TRP A 48 9.93 -0.49 11.72
CA TRP A 48 10.70 0.53 11.01
C TRP A 48 11.46 1.43 11.97
N SER A 49 12.68 1.77 11.59
CA SER A 49 13.60 2.63 12.34
C SER A 49 14.38 3.49 11.34
N VAL A 50 14.45 4.80 11.60
CA VAL A 50 15.21 5.72 10.74
C VAL A 50 16.71 5.46 10.78
N GLN A 51 17.20 4.81 11.84
CA GLN A 51 18.62 4.50 11.97
C GLN A 51 19.03 3.26 11.16
N ASP A 52 18.08 2.50 10.61
CA ASP A 52 18.38 1.28 9.87
C ASP A 52 19.03 1.59 8.51
N PRO A 53 19.96 0.73 8.03
CA PRO A 53 20.52 0.89 6.69
C PRO A 53 19.43 0.80 5.62
N SER A 54 19.24 1.88 4.86
CA SER A 54 18.28 1.96 3.75
C SER A 54 18.90 2.64 2.53
N LEU A 55 18.15 2.70 1.42
CA LEU A 55 18.58 3.44 0.22
C LEU A 55 18.79 4.94 0.49
N SER A 56 18.05 5.46 1.46
CA SER A 56 18.06 6.87 1.84
C SER A 56 19.04 7.15 2.98
N HIS A 57 19.45 6.11 3.71
CA HIS A 57 20.37 6.18 4.84
C HIS A 57 21.40 5.05 4.73
N ALA A 58 22.42 5.27 3.90
CA ALA A 58 23.50 4.32 3.65
C ALA A 58 24.52 4.32 4.81
N THR A 59 24.20 3.56 5.87
CA THR A 59 25.09 3.35 7.02
C THR A 59 25.51 1.88 7.15
N SER A 60 26.63 1.61 7.82
CA SER A 60 27.10 0.27 8.18
C SER A 60 26.51 -0.26 9.50
N GLY A 61 25.51 0.43 10.04
CA GLY A 61 24.84 0.09 11.29
C GLY A 61 24.09 -1.25 11.27
N THR A 62 23.71 -1.72 12.47
CA THR A 62 22.90 -2.92 12.65
C THR A 62 21.46 -2.69 12.23
N ILE A 63 20.86 -3.67 11.54
CA ILE A 63 19.47 -3.60 11.09
C ILE A 63 18.57 -4.01 12.26
N ARG A 64 17.59 -3.18 12.61
CA ARG A 64 16.62 -3.45 13.68
C ARG A 64 15.31 -4.03 13.13
N ASN A 65 15.03 -3.82 11.85
CA ASN A 65 13.87 -4.38 11.17
C ASN A 65 13.84 -5.91 11.25
N LEU A 66 12.70 -6.47 11.67
CA LEU A 66 12.55 -7.92 11.84
C LEU A 66 12.67 -8.67 10.51
N MET A 67 12.31 -8.03 9.40
CA MET A 67 12.40 -8.61 8.05
C MET A 67 13.77 -8.35 7.39
N GLY A 68 14.76 -7.87 8.16
CA GLY A 68 16.12 -7.62 7.71
C GLY A 68 16.22 -6.45 6.72
N ARG A 69 17.27 -6.47 5.87
CA ARG A 69 17.53 -5.42 4.86
C ARG A 69 16.35 -5.13 3.92
N PRO A 70 15.69 -6.11 3.30
CA PRO A 70 14.60 -5.81 2.36
C PRO A 70 13.41 -5.16 3.07
N GLY A 71 13.13 -5.55 4.33
CA GLY A 71 12.12 -4.91 5.16
C GLY A 71 12.44 -3.47 5.51
N ALA A 72 13.68 -3.21 5.93
CA ALA A 72 14.15 -1.85 6.24
C ALA A 72 14.06 -0.91 5.03
N ILE A 73 14.52 -1.37 3.86
CA ILE A 73 14.44 -0.58 2.61
C ILE A 73 12.98 -0.34 2.21
N GLY A 74 12.13 -1.37 2.22
CA GLY A 74 10.74 -1.26 1.83
C GLY A 74 9.94 -0.34 2.76
N ALA A 75 10.12 -0.49 4.07
CA ALA A 75 9.47 0.34 5.06
C ALA A 75 9.93 1.81 4.99
N ASP A 76 11.22 2.06 4.76
CA ASP A 76 11.75 3.41 4.56
C ASP A 76 11.13 4.11 3.34
N LEU A 77 11.07 3.41 2.20
CA LEU A 77 10.43 3.95 1.00
C LEU A 77 8.94 4.26 1.21
N LEU A 78 8.21 3.36 1.87
CA LEU A 78 6.79 3.57 2.16
C LEU A 78 6.56 4.76 3.11
N MET A 79 7.40 4.89 4.14
CA MET A 79 7.33 6.00 5.09
C MET A 79 7.71 7.34 4.45
N GLN A 80 8.63 7.35 3.49
CA GLN A 80 8.97 8.58 2.78
C GLN A 80 7.89 9.01 1.79
N ILE A 81 7.32 8.08 1.03
CA ILE A 81 6.34 8.40 0.00
C ILE A 81 4.98 8.75 0.64
N LEU A 82 4.49 7.90 1.55
CA LEU A 82 3.13 7.99 2.11
C LEU A 82 3.08 8.25 3.62
N GLY A 83 4.21 8.14 4.33
CA GLY A 83 4.24 8.27 5.79
C GLY A 83 3.28 7.31 6.48
N LEU A 84 2.53 7.81 7.45
CA LEU A 84 1.50 7.07 8.17
C LEU A 84 0.34 6.62 7.26
N GLY A 85 0.15 7.26 6.11
CA GLY A 85 -0.81 6.83 5.09
C GLY A 85 -0.47 5.47 4.46
N SER A 86 0.77 4.99 4.60
CA SER A 86 1.22 3.68 4.08
C SER A 86 0.42 2.50 4.63
N ILE A 87 -0.16 2.60 5.83
CA ILE A 87 -1.01 1.55 6.40
C ILE A 87 -2.25 1.29 5.53
N MET A 88 -2.75 2.33 4.86
CA MET A 88 -3.88 2.20 3.93
C MET A 88 -3.51 1.37 2.70
N LEU A 89 -2.22 1.20 2.37
CA LEU A 89 -1.82 0.28 1.31
C LEU A 89 -1.88 -1.19 1.73
N ILE A 90 -1.64 -1.50 3.00
CA ILE A 90 -1.61 -2.90 3.44
C ILE A 90 -3.02 -3.49 3.52
N LEU A 91 -3.99 -2.69 3.97
CA LEU A 91 -5.34 -3.17 4.26
C LEU A 91 -6.03 -3.82 3.05
N PRO A 92 -6.04 -3.22 1.84
CA PRO A 92 -6.79 -3.82 0.72
C PRO A 92 -6.11 -5.04 0.14
N VAL A 93 -4.78 -5.13 0.20
CA VAL A 93 -4.03 -6.34 -0.16
C VAL A 93 -4.42 -7.49 0.78
N ALA A 94 -4.49 -7.23 2.09
CA ALA A 94 -4.97 -8.22 3.06
C ALA A 94 -6.44 -8.63 2.81
N VAL A 95 -7.32 -7.66 2.49
CA VAL A 95 -8.73 -7.93 2.15
C VAL A 95 -8.86 -8.75 0.86
N TRP A 96 -8.03 -8.50 -0.15
CA TRP A 96 -8.00 -9.31 -1.36
C TRP A 96 -7.53 -10.74 -1.08
N GLY A 97 -6.49 -10.92 -0.26
CA GLY A 97 -6.07 -12.24 0.19
C GLY A 97 -7.21 -12.99 0.92
N TRP A 98 -7.94 -12.30 1.80
CA TRP A 98 -9.11 -12.86 2.48
C TRP A 98 -10.25 -13.23 1.52
N ARG A 99 -10.49 -12.40 0.49
CA ARG A 99 -11.50 -12.68 -0.54
C ARG A 99 -11.15 -13.89 -1.39
N LEU A 100 -9.87 -14.06 -1.73
CA LEU A 100 -9.37 -15.25 -2.44
C LEU A 100 -9.61 -16.52 -1.63
N VAL A 101 -9.35 -16.50 -0.32
CA VAL A 101 -9.62 -17.64 0.58
C VAL A 101 -11.12 -17.92 0.71
N THR A 102 -11.96 -16.89 0.72
CA THR A 102 -13.43 -17.02 0.85
C THR A 102 -14.16 -17.23 -0.48
N HIS A 103 -13.44 -17.44 -1.59
CA HIS A 103 -13.98 -17.69 -2.93
C HIS A 103 -15.00 -16.62 -3.41
N ARG A 104 -14.86 -15.36 -2.97
CA ARG A 104 -15.77 -14.28 -3.38
C ARG A 104 -15.39 -13.75 -4.76
N LEU A 105 -16.40 -13.49 -5.59
CA LEU A 105 -16.22 -12.93 -6.93
C LEU A 105 -15.69 -11.49 -6.87
N PHE A 106 -14.86 -11.17 -7.86
CA PHE A 106 -14.24 -9.88 -8.06
C PHE A 106 -15.11 -9.04 -9.00
N ASP A 107 -15.87 -8.10 -8.44
CA ASP A 107 -16.67 -7.15 -9.21
C ASP A 107 -16.02 -5.76 -9.18
N ARG A 108 -15.79 -5.22 -10.39
CA ARG A 108 -15.28 -3.87 -10.64
C ARG A 108 -13.91 -3.59 -9.99
N GLU A 109 -12.97 -4.50 -10.17
CA GLU A 109 -11.63 -4.40 -9.56
C GLU A 109 -10.90 -3.10 -9.89
N ALA A 110 -10.96 -2.63 -11.14
CA ALA A 110 -10.31 -1.38 -11.55
C ALA A 110 -10.81 -0.18 -10.74
N LEU A 111 -12.12 -0.07 -10.52
CA LEU A 111 -12.71 1.03 -9.74
C LEU A 111 -12.37 0.92 -8.25
N ARG A 112 -12.31 -0.30 -7.71
CA ARG A 112 -11.86 -0.53 -6.33
C ARG A 112 -10.40 -0.13 -6.13
N VAL A 113 -9.52 -0.49 -7.06
CA VAL A 113 -8.11 -0.10 -7.03
C VAL A 113 -7.98 1.42 -7.12
N ALA A 114 -8.72 2.07 -8.01
CA ALA A 114 -8.73 3.53 -8.11
C ALA A 114 -9.21 4.21 -6.81
N CYS A 115 -10.34 3.76 -6.25
CA CYS A 115 -10.84 4.26 -4.96
C CYS A 115 -9.85 4.01 -3.83
N TRP A 116 -9.16 2.87 -3.83
CA TRP A 116 -8.16 2.56 -2.81
C TRP A 116 -6.95 3.49 -2.91
N ILE A 117 -6.37 3.65 -4.11
CA ILE A 117 -5.25 4.58 -4.33
C ILE A 117 -5.67 5.98 -3.88
N LEU A 118 -6.87 6.42 -4.24
CA LEU A 118 -7.42 7.71 -3.81
C LEU A 118 -7.53 7.80 -2.28
N CYS A 119 -8.06 6.77 -1.61
CA CYS A 119 -8.13 6.72 -0.15
C CYS A 119 -6.74 6.77 0.50
N ALA A 120 -5.74 6.09 -0.07
CA ALA A 120 -4.37 6.12 0.44
C ALA A 120 -3.74 7.53 0.30
N VAL A 121 -3.96 8.20 -0.83
CA VAL A 121 -3.52 9.59 -1.06
C VAL A 121 -4.21 10.56 -0.11
N ILE A 122 -5.53 10.43 0.07
CA ILE A 122 -6.30 11.26 1.02
C ILE A 122 -5.83 11.03 2.45
N ALA A 123 -5.61 9.77 2.86
CA ALA A 123 -5.12 9.44 4.19
C ALA A 123 -3.72 10.00 4.44
N ALA A 124 -2.83 9.96 3.43
CA ALA A 124 -1.53 10.61 3.48
C ALA A 124 -1.69 12.14 3.63
N GLY A 125 -2.54 12.78 2.83
CA GLY A 125 -2.83 14.22 2.96
C GLY A 125 -3.37 14.60 4.34
N PHE A 126 -4.31 13.82 4.86
CA PHE A 126 -4.85 14.00 6.22
C PHE A 126 -3.76 13.86 7.28
N ALA A 127 -2.88 12.86 7.17
CA ALA A 127 -1.75 12.69 8.07
C ALA A 127 -0.80 13.91 8.03
N SER A 128 -0.54 14.48 6.85
CA SER A 128 0.28 15.70 6.72
C SER A 128 -0.33 16.95 7.36
N CYS A 129 -1.64 16.98 7.62
CA CYS A 129 -2.29 18.06 8.37
C CYS A 129 -2.12 17.93 9.89
N LEU A 130 -1.68 16.78 10.40
CA LEU A 130 -1.51 16.56 11.84
C LEU A 130 -0.27 17.30 12.36
N PRO A 131 -0.29 17.79 13.61
CA PRO A 131 0.84 18.48 14.20
C PRO A 131 2.04 17.54 14.29
N ARG A 132 3.18 18.00 13.74
CA ARG A 132 4.45 17.29 13.83
C ARG A 132 4.99 17.37 15.26
N SER A 133 5.16 16.23 15.92
CA SER A 133 5.92 16.18 17.17
C SER A 133 7.42 16.35 16.89
N GLY A 134 8.16 16.93 17.82
CA GLY A 134 9.63 17.07 17.70
C GLY A 134 10.37 15.73 17.60
N ALA A 135 9.71 14.62 17.93
CA ALA A 135 10.23 13.26 17.79
C ALA A 135 10.14 12.72 16.35
N TRP A 136 9.46 13.41 15.41
CA TRP A 136 9.33 12.93 14.04
C TRP A 136 10.66 13.07 13.27
N PRO A 137 11.25 11.95 12.82
CA PRO A 137 12.63 11.93 12.35
C PRO A 137 12.81 12.28 10.86
N LEU A 138 11.74 12.22 10.05
CA LEU A 138 11.82 12.47 8.61
C LEU A 138 11.72 13.97 8.28
N PRO A 139 12.36 14.46 7.19
CA PRO A 139 12.19 15.84 6.75
C PRO A 139 10.77 16.12 6.24
N THR A 140 10.07 15.10 5.76
CA THR A 140 8.66 15.14 5.34
C THR A 140 7.70 15.18 6.52
N GLY A 141 6.48 15.63 6.27
CA GLY A 141 5.35 15.51 7.20
C GLY A 141 4.93 14.06 7.44
N LEU A 142 3.97 13.87 8.34
CA LEU A 142 3.46 12.54 8.72
C LEU A 142 2.79 11.80 7.55
N GLY A 143 2.39 12.49 6.49
CA GLY A 143 1.86 11.92 5.25
C GLY A 143 2.89 11.64 4.16
N GLY A 144 4.19 11.80 4.45
CA GLY A 144 5.25 11.65 3.46
C GLY A 144 5.18 12.70 2.34
N VAL A 145 5.95 12.48 1.28
CA VAL A 145 6.03 13.38 0.11
C VAL A 145 4.66 13.57 -0.54
N VAL A 146 3.87 12.49 -0.68
CA VAL A 146 2.55 12.54 -1.34
C VAL A 146 1.57 13.38 -0.52
N GLY A 147 1.52 13.19 0.80
CA GLY A 147 0.65 13.97 1.68
C GLY A 147 1.04 15.45 1.68
N ASP A 148 2.33 15.74 1.80
CA ASP A 148 2.84 17.11 1.78
C ASP A 148 2.58 17.80 0.44
N ALA A 149 2.75 17.07 -0.68
CA ALA A 149 2.43 17.57 -2.00
C ALA A 149 0.92 17.87 -2.13
N LEU A 150 0.05 16.98 -1.64
CA LEU A 150 -1.40 17.18 -1.71
C LEU A 150 -1.85 18.43 -0.94
N VAL A 151 -1.26 18.68 0.23
CA VAL A 151 -1.59 19.85 1.06
C VAL A 151 -0.99 21.14 0.49
N ARG A 152 0.23 21.09 -0.04
CA ARG A 152 0.94 22.29 -0.53
C ARG A 152 0.56 22.68 -1.96
N PHE A 153 0.16 21.73 -2.81
CA PHE A 153 -0.15 21.97 -4.21
C PHE A 153 -1.23 23.06 -4.42
N PRO A 154 -2.37 23.06 -3.70
CA PRO A 154 -3.33 24.14 -3.80
C PRO A 154 -2.74 25.51 -3.42
N ALA A 155 -1.82 25.55 -2.45
CA ALA A 155 -1.24 26.81 -1.96
C ALA A 155 -0.27 27.40 -2.97
N VAL A 156 0.44 26.55 -3.71
CA VAL A 156 1.35 26.94 -4.79
C VAL A 156 0.58 27.39 -6.03
N VAL A 157 -0.47 26.66 -6.42
CA VAL A 157 -1.24 26.93 -7.65
C VAL A 157 -2.15 28.15 -7.50
N PHE A 158 -2.85 28.27 -6.38
CA PHE A 158 -3.83 29.34 -6.16
C PHE A 158 -3.27 30.51 -5.34
N GLY A 159 -2.10 30.35 -4.72
CA GLY A 159 -1.53 31.31 -3.78
C GLY A 159 -2.12 31.18 -2.37
N PRO A 160 -1.34 31.51 -1.31
CA PRO A 160 -1.74 31.30 0.08
C PRO A 160 -3.02 32.07 0.47
N GLY A 161 -3.28 33.23 -0.15
CA GLY A 161 -4.49 34.02 0.09
C GLY A 161 -5.77 33.44 -0.53
N THR A 162 -5.67 32.64 -1.60
CA THR A 162 -6.84 32.13 -2.31
C THR A 162 -7.45 30.93 -1.61
N ILE A 163 -6.65 30.08 -0.95
CA ILE A 163 -7.18 29.00 -0.09
C ILE A 163 -8.00 29.60 1.05
N TYR A 164 -7.45 30.61 1.74
CA TYR A 164 -8.17 31.31 2.80
C TYR A 164 -9.52 31.86 2.29
N ARG A 165 -9.55 32.44 1.09
CA ARG A 165 -10.78 32.95 0.46
C ARG A 165 -11.77 31.85 0.07
N ILE A 166 -11.31 30.69 -0.42
CA ILE A 166 -12.17 29.55 -0.74
C ILE A 166 -12.79 28.98 0.54
N VAL A 167 -11.99 28.77 1.58
CA VAL A 167 -12.47 28.25 2.89
C VAL A 167 -13.43 29.23 3.55
N LEU A 168 -13.14 30.53 3.52
CA LEU A 168 -14.06 31.55 4.02
C LEU A 168 -15.35 31.58 3.19
N GLY A 169 -15.25 31.44 1.87
CA GLY A 169 -16.37 31.41 0.94
C GLY A 169 -17.30 30.21 1.14
N THR A 170 -16.77 29.02 1.43
CA THR A 170 -17.58 27.82 1.72
C THR A 170 -18.13 27.75 3.15
N ILE A 171 -17.62 28.56 4.08
CA ILE A 171 -18.16 28.68 5.44
C ILE A 171 -19.23 29.77 5.51
N LEU A 172 -19.15 30.81 4.67
CA LEU A 172 -20.06 31.96 4.68
C LEU A 172 -21.21 31.89 3.65
N PHE A 173 -21.24 30.87 2.78
CA PHE A 173 -22.33 30.57 1.84
C PHE A 173 -22.72 29.09 1.94
#